data_AF-A0A842XR58-F1
#
_entry.id   AF-A0A842XR58-F1
#
_cell.length_a   1.000
_cell.length_b   1.000
_cell.length_c   1.000
_cell.angle_alpha   90.00
_cell.angle_beta   90.00
_cell.angle_gamma   90.00
#
_symmetry.space_group_name_H-M   'P 1'
#
loop_
_entity.id
_entity.type
_entity.pdbx_description
1 polymer ?
#
loop_
_entity_poly.entity_id
_entity_poly.type
_entity_poly.pdbx_seq_one_letter_code
_entity_poly.pdbx_strand_id
1 'polypeptide(L)'
;MKRPGQFHEPERKCPKCGRILEHGATVCSVCIWDSTAATDEPLKPRNDKPIIVGILLSAACILAIVSSIRMLILMEEIPDLSYVDVSGFLTCCGVIILFGALSCFFGAILSFRRSRYSVVVLAAAFGMLGLGPFYLASLLSLIAMIIAAVSKDDYKP
;
A
#
# COMPACT_ATOMS: atom_id res chain seq x y z
N MET A 1 0.19 -63.26 2.91
CA MET A 1 -0.86 -62.27 2.56
C MET A 1 -0.33 -60.88 2.91
N LYS A 2 0.02 -60.07 1.90
CA LYS A 2 0.66 -58.75 2.03
C LYS A 2 -0.43 -57.70 1.74
N ARG A 3 -0.79 -56.85 2.70
CA ARG A 3 -1.81 -55.80 2.49
C ARG A 3 -1.21 -54.69 1.59
N PRO A 4 -1.85 -54.34 0.46
CA PRO A 4 -1.43 -53.22 -0.38
C PRO A 4 -2.00 -51.90 0.16
N GLY A 5 -1.21 -50.83 0.08
CA GLY A 5 -1.71 -49.45 0.13
C GLY A 5 -1.50 -48.70 1.45
N GLN A 6 -0.25 -48.37 1.80
CA GLN A 6 0.00 -47.17 2.59
C GLN A 6 0.33 -46.03 1.63
N PHE A 7 -0.65 -45.15 1.40
CA PHE A 7 -0.39 -43.83 0.84
C PHE A 7 0.37 -43.05 1.92
N HIS A 8 1.65 -42.76 1.69
CA HIS A 8 2.39 -41.80 2.49
C HIS A 8 1.83 -40.41 2.18
N GLU A 9 0.81 -39.98 2.93
CA GLU A 9 0.38 -38.59 2.94
C GLU A 9 1.47 -37.72 3.57
N PRO A 10 1.70 -36.50 3.07
CA PRO A 10 2.78 -35.64 3.53
C PRO A 10 2.59 -35.24 5.00
N GLU A 11 3.67 -35.31 5.79
CA GLU A 11 3.71 -34.87 7.18
C GLU A 11 3.21 -33.42 7.31
N ARG A 12 2.09 -33.21 8.00
CA ARG A 12 1.52 -31.88 8.22
C ARG A 12 2.13 -31.27 9.48
N LYS A 13 2.67 -30.05 9.37
CA LYS A 13 3.18 -29.27 10.51
C LYS A 13 2.14 -28.25 10.96
N CYS A 14 1.99 -28.05 12.27
CA CYS A 14 1.11 -27.02 12.81
C CYS A 14 1.67 -25.62 12.50
N PRO A 15 0.88 -24.70 11.92
CA PRO A 15 1.34 -23.36 11.55
C PRO A 15 1.65 -22.48 12.77
N LYS A 16 1.07 -22.79 13.94
CA LYS A 16 1.21 -21.97 15.16
C LYS A 16 2.40 -22.39 16.02
N CYS A 17 2.66 -23.69 16.15
CA CYS A 17 3.70 -24.23 17.03
C CYS A 17 4.82 -25.00 16.29
N GLY A 18 4.69 -25.22 14.98
CA GLY A 18 5.70 -25.89 14.16
C GLY A 18 5.86 -27.40 14.38
N ARG A 19 5.12 -28.01 15.33
CA ARG A 19 5.18 -29.45 15.58
C ARG A 19 4.45 -30.25 14.50
N ILE A 20 4.90 -31.48 14.29
CA ILE A 20 4.28 -32.45 13.38
C ILE A 20 2.96 -32.91 14.01
N LEU A 21 1.88 -32.85 13.24
CA LEU A 21 0.56 -33.35 13.65
C LEU A 21 0.54 -34.88 13.52
N GLU A 22 -0.06 -35.55 14.49
CA GLU A 22 -0.26 -37.00 14.41
C GLU A 22 -1.23 -37.34 13.28
N HIS A 23 -1.06 -38.52 12.68
CA HIS A 23 -1.83 -38.95 11.51
C HIS A 23 -3.34 -38.92 11.80
N GLY A 24 -4.08 -38.12 11.03
CA GLY A 24 -5.54 -37.95 11.20
C GLY A 24 -5.96 -36.98 12.32
N ALA A 25 -5.02 -36.36 13.03
CA ALA A 25 -5.35 -35.38 14.07
C ALA A 25 -5.76 -34.04 13.44
N THR A 26 -7.00 -33.64 13.72
CA THR A 26 -7.55 -32.35 13.32
C THR A 26 -7.15 -31.22 14.27
N VAL A 27 -6.73 -31.53 15.49
CA VAL A 27 -6.37 -30.55 16.51
C VAL A 27 -4.94 -30.78 16.96
N CYS A 28 -4.15 -29.71 17.09
CA CYS A 28 -2.83 -29.81 17.70
C CYS A 28 -2.94 -30.05 19.22
N SER A 29 -2.37 -31.15 19.72
CA SER A 29 -2.42 -31.53 21.14
C SER A 29 -1.79 -30.53 22.12
N VAL A 30 -0.87 -29.67 21.63
CA VAL A 30 -0.17 -28.70 22.47
C VAL A 30 -0.84 -27.34 22.48
N CYS A 31 -1.25 -26.85 21.31
CA CYS A 31 -1.79 -25.49 21.17
C CYS A 31 -3.31 -25.44 20.98
N ILE A 32 -3.97 -26.60 20.99
CA ILE A 32 -5.43 -26.78 20.78
C ILE A 32 -5.89 -26.03 19.52
N TRP A 33 -5.00 -25.95 18.54
CA TRP A 33 -5.31 -25.31 17.27
C TRP A 33 -6.08 -26.31 16.41
N ASP A 34 -7.34 -25.99 16.14
CA ASP A 34 -8.20 -26.80 15.30
C ASP A 34 -7.95 -26.48 13.82
N SER A 35 -7.41 -27.45 13.09
CA SER A 35 -7.19 -27.36 11.64
C SER A 35 -8.46 -27.61 10.83
N THR A 36 -9.54 -28.12 11.43
CA THR A 36 -10.87 -28.19 10.78
C THR A 36 -11.63 -26.86 10.83
N ALA A 37 -11.26 -25.96 11.74
CA ALA A 37 -11.68 -24.56 11.65
C ALA A 37 -10.89 -23.78 10.56
N ALA A 38 -9.80 -24.35 10.06
CA ALA A 38 -8.95 -23.75 9.04
C ALA A 38 -9.31 -24.19 7.60
N THR A 39 -10.45 -24.84 7.40
CA THR A 39 -10.87 -25.31 6.07
C THR A 39 -11.38 -24.23 5.13
N ASP A 40 -11.55 -22.96 5.55
CA ASP A 40 -12.10 -21.93 4.65
C ASP A 40 -11.19 -20.75 4.30
N GLU A 41 -10.02 -20.58 4.90
CA GLU A 41 -9.06 -19.61 4.37
C GLU A 41 -7.65 -20.20 4.39
N PRO A 42 -7.08 -20.58 3.23
CA PRO A 42 -5.64 -20.81 3.17
C PRO A 42 -4.97 -19.56 3.73
N LEU A 43 -4.04 -19.72 4.66
CA LEU A 43 -3.15 -18.65 5.11
C LEU A 43 -2.50 -18.05 3.86
N LYS A 44 -3.16 -17.02 3.31
CA LYS A 44 -2.74 -16.34 2.09
C LYS A 44 -1.31 -15.87 2.38
N PRO A 45 -0.33 -16.28 1.58
CA PRO A 45 1.06 -15.91 1.84
C PRO A 45 1.10 -14.41 2.02
N ARG A 46 1.81 -13.95 3.06
CA ARG A 46 1.94 -12.54 3.41
C ARG A 46 2.37 -11.78 2.15
N ASN A 47 1.42 -11.15 1.48
CA ASN A 47 1.71 -10.42 0.26
C ASN A 47 2.45 -9.16 0.67
N ASP A 48 3.63 -8.92 0.10
CA ASP A 48 4.40 -7.70 0.32
C ASP A 48 3.90 -6.53 -0.54
N LYS A 49 2.87 -6.77 -1.36
CA LYS A 49 2.21 -5.77 -2.22
C LYS A 49 1.79 -4.48 -1.48
N PRO A 50 1.11 -4.50 -0.31
CA PRO A 50 0.74 -3.27 0.39
C PRO A 50 1.95 -2.48 0.93
N ILE A 51 3.09 -3.16 1.15
CA ILE A 51 4.34 -2.50 1.55
C ILE A 51 4.93 -1.76 0.34
N ILE A 52 4.94 -2.40 -0.83
CA ILE A 52 5.40 -1.77 -2.08
C ILE A 52 4.55 -0.53 -2.41
N VAL A 53 3.23 -0.62 -2.25
CA VAL A 53 2.33 0.55 -2.38
C VAL A 53 2.73 1.66 -1.43
N GLY A 54 2.99 1.36 -0.16
CA GLY A 54 3.40 2.35 0.83
C GLY A 54 4.70 3.07 0.47
N ILE A 55 5.69 2.34 -0.04
CA ILE A 55 6.98 2.90 -0.49
C ILE A 55 6.80 3.77 -1.73
N LEU A 56 6.00 3.34 -2.71
CA LEU A 56 5.73 4.13 -3.91
C LEU A 56 4.97 5.42 -3.57
N LEU A 57 4.00 5.35 -2.66
CA LEU A 57 3.22 6.51 -2.21
C LEU A 57 4.08 7.50 -1.42
N SER A 58 4.98 6.99 -0.55
CA SER A 58 5.88 7.87 0.20
C SER A 58 6.87 8.59 -0.71
N ALA A 59 7.42 7.89 -1.71
CA ALA A 59 8.27 8.52 -2.73
C ALA A 59 7.51 9.59 -3.52
N ALA A 60 6.28 9.31 -3.96
CA ALA A 60 5.42 10.29 -4.63
C ALA A 60 5.14 11.52 -3.75
N CYS A 61 4.90 11.31 -2.45
CA CYS A 61 4.69 12.40 -1.49
C CYS A 61 5.92 13.30 -1.36
N ILE A 62 7.12 12.72 -1.27
CA ILE A 62 8.37 13.49 -1.20
C ILE A 62 8.55 14.32 -2.48
N LEU A 63 8.35 13.72 -3.65
CA LEU A 63 8.41 14.41 -4.94
C LEU A 63 7.40 15.56 -5.03
N ALA A 64 6.18 15.37 -4.54
CA ALA A 64 5.14 16.41 -4.51
C ALA A 64 5.52 17.57 -3.59
N ILE A 65 6.07 17.29 -2.40
CA ILE A 65 6.55 18.31 -1.46
C ILE A 65 7.70 19.11 -2.10
N VAL A 66 8.69 18.42 -2.69
CA VAL A 66 9.81 19.08 -3.37
C VAL A 66 9.31 19.96 -4.51
N SER A 67 8.37 19.48 -5.33
CA SER A 67 7.76 20.26 -6.42
C SER A 67 7.04 21.52 -5.90
N SER A 68 6.25 21.37 -4.84
CA SER A 68 5.53 22.48 -4.21
C SER A 68 6.48 23.54 -3.66
N ILE A 69 7.56 23.13 -2.99
CA ILE A 69 8.58 24.04 -2.46
C ILE A 69 9.29 24.78 -3.61
N ARG A 70 9.64 24.07 -4.70
CA ARG A 70 10.25 24.68 -5.88
C ARG A 70 9.35 25.74 -6.51
N MET A 71 8.05 25.46 -6.68
CA MET A 71 7.11 26.47 -7.20
C MET A 71 7.02 27.72 -6.33
N LEU A 72 7.08 27.57 -5.00
CA LEU A 72 7.02 28.69 -4.07
C LEU A 72 8.31 29.54 -4.10
N ILE A 73 9.49 28.91 -4.26
CA ILE A 73 10.76 29.64 -4.32
C ILE A 73 10.95 30.34 -5.67
N LEU A 74 10.58 29.69 -6.79
CA LEU A 74 10.69 30.30 -8.13
C LEU A 74 9.84 31.57 -8.31
N MET A 75 8.85 31.80 -7.45
CA MET A 75 8.04 33.03 -7.45
C MET A 75 8.81 34.27 -6.99
N GLU A 76 9.83 34.10 -6.14
CA GLU A 76 10.57 35.23 -5.56
C GLU A 76 11.59 35.83 -6.54
N GLU A 77 11.99 35.07 -7.57
CA GLU A 77 13.05 35.45 -8.52
C GLU A 77 12.57 36.12 -9.82
N ILE A 78 11.26 36.32 -10.02
CA ILE A 78 10.74 36.99 -11.23
C ILE A 78 10.46 38.48 -10.93
N PRO A 79 11.36 39.40 -11.31
CA PRO A 79 11.14 40.83 -11.12
C PRO A 79 10.02 41.33 -12.06
N ASP A 80 8.90 41.74 -11.46
CA ASP A 80 7.96 42.84 -11.79
C ASP A 80 7.57 43.19 -13.25
N LEU A 81 7.92 42.38 -14.27
CA LEU A 81 7.75 42.78 -15.68
C LEU A 81 6.65 42.05 -16.46
N SER A 82 5.67 41.43 -15.83
CA SER A 82 4.54 40.82 -16.56
C SER A 82 3.19 41.02 -15.90
N TYR A 83 2.36 41.77 -16.62
CA TYR A 83 0.99 42.23 -16.36
C TYR A 83 -0.08 41.11 -16.25
N VAL A 84 0.33 39.86 -16.03
CA VAL A 84 -0.59 38.73 -15.88
C VAL A 84 -0.54 38.27 -14.44
N ASP A 85 -1.70 38.17 -13.81
CA ASP A 85 -1.90 37.74 -12.41
C ASP A 85 -1.66 36.22 -12.23
N VAL A 86 -0.53 35.73 -12.74
CA VAL A 86 -0.09 34.34 -12.60
C VAL A 86 0.39 34.03 -11.19
N SER A 87 0.68 35.07 -10.39
CA SER A 87 1.11 34.93 -8.99
C SER A 87 0.03 34.28 -8.12
N GLY A 88 -1.22 34.75 -8.21
CA GLY A 88 -2.34 34.17 -7.45
C GLY A 88 -2.64 32.73 -7.85
N PHE A 89 -2.60 32.44 -9.16
CA PHE A 89 -2.90 31.09 -9.68
C PHE A 89 -1.88 30.05 -9.23
N LEU A 90 -0.58 30.34 -9.34
CA LEU A 90 0.47 29.40 -8.91
C LEU A 90 0.48 29.21 -7.39
N THR A 91 0.20 30.27 -6.63
CA THR A 91 0.09 30.18 -5.16
C THR A 91 -1.07 29.27 -4.75
N CYS A 92 -2.26 29.44 -5.37
CA CYS A 92 -3.40 28.54 -5.15
C CYS A 92 -3.05 27.09 -5.51
N CYS A 93 -2.41 26.85 -6.66
CA CYS A 93 -1.98 25.51 -7.05
C CYS A 93 -1.00 24.89 -6.05
N GLY A 94 0.00 25.65 -5.60
CA GLY A 94 0.97 25.20 -4.59
C GLY A 94 0.30 24.80 -3.29
N VAL A 95 -0.65 25.59 -2.79
CA VAL A 95 -1.41 25.28 -1.57
C VAL A 95 -2.24 23.99 -1.75
N ILE A 96 -2.94 23.83 -2.86
CA ILE A 96 -3.74 22.62 -3.13
C ILE A 96 -2.85 21.37 -3.18
N ILE A 97 -1.69 21.45 -3.84
CA ILE A 97 -0.72 20.35 -3.90
C ILE A 97 -0.17 20.03 -2.51
N LEU A 98 0.05 21.02 -1.66
CA LEU A 98 0.53 20.85 -0.29
C LEU A 98 -0.50 20.13 0.59
N PHE A 99 -1.79 20.49 0.50
CA PHE A 99 -2.87 19.74 1.16
C PHE A 99 -2.98 18.30 0.62
N GLY A 100 -2.85 18.13 -0.70
CA GLY A 100 -2.79 16.81 -1.34
C GLY A 100 -1.65 15.95 -0.78
N ALA A 101 -0.45 16.53 -0.61
CA ALA A 101 0.71 15.84 -0.04
C ALA A 101 0.46 15.37 1.40
N LEU A 102 -0.18 16.18 2.25
CA LEU A 102 -0.55 15.77 3.60
C LEU A 102 -1.50 14.56 3.58
N SER A 103 -2.51 14.58 2.72
CA SER A 103 -3.43 13.44 2.57
C SER A 103 -2.72 12.19 2.03
N CYS A 104 -1.74 12.37 1.14
CA CYS A 104 -0.90 11.31 0.60
C CYS A 104 -0.03 10.67 1.69
N PHE A 105 0.53 11.48 2.59
CA PHE A 105 1.31 11.01 3.74
C PHE A 105 0.47 10.13 4.69
N PHE A 106 -0.77 10.54 4.97
CA PHE A 106 -1.72 9.71 5.73
C PHE A 106 -2.02 8.39 5.00
N GLY A 107 -2.22 8.43 3.68
CA GLY A 107 -2.41 7.23 2.86
C GLY A 107 -1.21 6.27 2.90
N ALA A 108 0.01 6.80 2.86
CA ALA A 108 1.23 6.02 2.92
C ALA A 108 1.34 5.26 4.27
N ILE A 109 1.09 5.95 5.38
CA ILE A 109 1.07 5.34 6.72
C ILE A 109 -0.02 4.27 6.84
N LEU A 110 -1.21 4.55 6.30
CA LEU A 110 -2.33 3.61 6.33
C LEU A 110 -2.08 2.37 5.46
N SER A 111 -1.31 2.50 4.37
CA SER A 111 -0.88 1.35 3.56
C SER A 111 -0.03 0.37 4.37
N PHE A 112 0.83 0.86 5.27
CA PHE A 112 1.59 0.00 6.19
C PHE A 112 0.68 -0.69 7.23
N ARG A 113 -0.35 0.01 7.72
CA ARG A 113 -1.27 -0.56 8.72
C ARG A 113 -2.32 -1.52 8.13
N ARG A 114 -2.40 -1.66 6.79
CA ARG A 114 -3.38 -2.50 6.08
C ARG A 114 -4.83 -2.31 6.55
N SER A 115 -5.16 -1.14 7.09
CA SER A 115 -6.37 -0.99 7.91
C SER A 115 -7.58 -0.48 7.13
N ARG A 116 -7.40 0.33 6.07
CA ARG A 116 -8.52 0.89 5.29
C ARG A 116 -8.14 1.12 3.83
N TYR A 117 -8.65 0.28 2.94
CA TYR A 117 -8.42 0.38 1.50
C TYR A 117 -8.92 1.72 0.92
N SER A 118 -10.11 2.19 1.32
CA SER A 118 -10.72 3.40 0.77
C SER A 118 -9.85 4.65 0.94
N VAL A 119 -9.13 4.75 2.06
CA VAL A 119 -8.27 5.92 2.33
C VAL A 119 -7.00 5.88 1.49
N VAL A 120 -6.47 4.68 1.21
CA VAL A 120 -5.30 4.51 0.34
C VAL A 120 -5.64 4.93 -1.10
N VAL A 121 -6.82 4.55 -1.60
CA VAL A 121 -7.27 4.94 -2.95
C VAL A 121 -7.51 6.45 -3.05
N LEU A 122 -8.17 7.04 -2.04
CA LEU A 122 -8.36 8.49 -1.97
C LEU A 122 -7.03 9.23 -1.94
N ALA A 123 -6.10 8.79 -1.10
CA ALA A 123 -4.76 9.37 -1.01
C ALA A 123 -3.98 9.25 -2.32
N ALA A 124 -4.09 8.12 -3.03
CA ALA A 124 -3.50 7.96 -4.35
C ALA A 124 -4.15 8.91 -5.38
N ALA A 125 -5.47 9.07 -5.36
CA ALA A 125 -6.16 10.03 -6.25
C ALA A 125 -5.69 11.48 -5.99
N PHE A 126 -5.51 11.88 -4.73
CA PHE A 126 -4.92 13.17 -4.38
C PHE A 126 -3.44 13.26 -4.76
N GLY A 127 -2.71 12.15 -4.74
CA GLY A 127 -1.32 12.08 -5.22
C GLY A 127 -1.19 12.35 -6.73
N MET A 128 -2.17 11.92 -7.54
CA MET A 128 -2.15 12.19 -8.99
C MET A 128 -2.23 13.67 -9.34
N LEU A 129 -2.92 14.47 -8.50
CA LEU A 129 -3.01 15.93 -8.65
C LEU A 129 -1.66 16.63 -8.40
N GLY A 130 -0.68 15.93 -7.81
CA GLY A 130 0.68 16.41 -7.68
C GLY A 130 1.37 16.51 -9.05
N LEU A 131 1.41 17.71 -9.61
CA LEU A 131 2.28 18.06 -10.74
C LEU A 131 3.73 18.12 -10.24
N GLY A 132 4.38 16.96 -10.22
CA GLY A 132 5.81 16.82 -9.93
C GLY A 132 6.69 17.19 -11.13
N PRO A 133 8.01 17.37 -10.93
CA PRO A 133 8.95 17.54 -12.03
C PRO A 133 8.83 16.36 -13.01
N PHE A 134 8.70 16.67 -14.31
CA PHE A 134 8.52 15.69 -15.39
C PHE A 134 7.33 14.72 -15.24
N TYR A 135 6.25 15.11 -14.55
CA TYR A 135 5.06 14.25 -14.34
C TYR A 135 5.33 12.94 -13.57
N LEU A 136 6.54 12.77 -13.01
CA LEU A 136 6.96 11.56 -12.29
C LEU A 136 6.04 11.26 -11.10
N ALA A 137 5.66 12.28 -10.33
CA ALA A 137 4.76 12.12 -9.19
C ALA A 137 3.40 11.51 -9.61
N SER A 138 2.86 11.94 -10.75
CA SER A 138 1.58 11.46 -11.24
C SER A 138 1.67 10.00 -11.76
N LEU A 139 2.78 9.64 -12.42
CA LEU A 139 3.06 8.26 -12.83
C LEU A 139 3.24 7.32 -11.64
N LEU A 140 4.03 7.72 -10.63
CA LEU A 140 4.23 6.92 -9.42
C LEU A 140 2.91 6.70 -8.68
N SER A 141 2.08 7.75 -8.59
CA SER A 141 0.77 7.67 -7.97
C SER A 141 -0.18 6.74 -8.73
N LEU A 142 -0.18 6.79 -10.06
CA LEU A 142 -0.96 5.88 -10.91
C LEU A 142 -0.55 4.42 -10.71
N ILE A 143 0.76 4.13 -10.68
CA ILE A 143 1.28 2.77 -10.44
C ILE A 143 0.87 2.29 -9.04
N ALA A 144 1.03 3.13 -8.02
CA ALA A 144 0.64 2.80 -6.66
C ALA A 144 -0.87 2.53 -6.55
N MET A 145 -1.71 3.30 -7.24
CA MET A 145 -3.16 3.09 -7.31
C MET A 145 -3.52 1.75 -7.95
N ILE A 146 -2.88 1.38 -9.07
CA ILE A 146 -3.12 0.10 -9.76
C ILE A 146 -2.75 -1.06 -8.83
N ILE A 147 -1.59 -1.01 -8.18
CA ILE A 147 -1.15 -2.07 -7.25
C ILE A 147 -2.09 -2.15 -6.05
N ALA A 148 -2.54 -1.00 -5.53
CA ALA A 148 -3.54 -0.96 -4.46
C ALA A 148 -4.86 -1.62 -4.93
N ALA A 149 -5.35 -1.30 -6.13
CA ALA A 149 -6.57 -1.88 -6.70
C ALA A 149 -6.49 -3.40 -6.89
N VAL A 150 -5.35 -3.90 -7.36
CA VAL A 150 -5.11 -5.35 -7.47
C VAL A 150 -4.98 -6.03 -6.09
N SER A 151 -4.58 -5.28 -5.07
CA SER A 151 -4.39 -5.80 -3.70
C SER A 151 -5.62 -5.60 -2.81
N LYS A 152 -6.79 -5.26 -3.37
CA LYS A 152 -8.02 -5.01 -2.60
C LYS A 152 -8.36 -6.18 -1.64
N ASP A 153 -8.09 -7.41 -2.06
CA ASP A 153 -8.39 -8.63 -1.31
C ASP A 153 -7.38 -8.89 -0.16
N ASP A 154 -6.33 -8.09 -0.05
CA ASP A 154 -5.33 -8.15 1.03
C ASP A 154 -5.59 -7.11 2.14
N TYR A 155 -6.51 -6.17 1.92
CA TYR A 155 -6.93 -5.20 2.93
C TYR A 155 -8.14 -5.76 3.67
N LYS A 156 -7.96 -6.11 4.96
CA LYS A 156 -9.09 -6.45 5.83
C LYS A 156 -9.81 -5.14 6.24
N PRO A 157 -11.16 -5.09 6.18
CA PRO A 157 -11.93 -3.95 6.65
C PRO A 157 -11.80 -3.71 8.15
#